data_AF-C5MR45-F1
#
_entry.id   AF-C5MR45-F1
#
_cell.length_a   1.000
_cell.length_b   1.000
_cell.length_c   1.000
_cell.angle_alpha   90.00
_cell.angle_beta   90.00
_cell.angle_gamma   90.00
#
_symmetry.space_group_name_H-M   'P 1'
#
loop_
_entity.id
_entity.type
_entity.pdbx_description
1 polymer ?
#
loop_
_entity_poly.entity_id
_entity_poly.type
_entity_poly.pdbx_seq_one_letter_code
_entity_poly.pdbx_strand_id
1 'polypeptide(L)'
;NFKSLGLDYTYDALNIPVEDFHLIKEIISEKNLNGFNVTIPHKERIMPYLDIIDEQAINAGAVNTVLIKEGKWIGYNTDGIGYVKGLYQVYPDLENAYILILGAGGASKGITYELSKIVKHKLTVANRTMSRFESWNLDVNQITLNDAEMYL
;
A
#
# COMPACT_ATOMS: atom_id res chain seq x y z
N ASN A 1 -12.24 -3.47 16.79
CA ASN A 1 -13.28 -4.54 16.69
C ASN A 1 -14.63 -3.82 16.56
N PHE A 2 -15.51 -4.19 15.62
CA PHE A 2 -16.82 -3.50 15.45
C PHE A 2 -17.63 -3.45 16.75
N LYS A 3 -17.54 -4.50 17.56
CA LYS A 3 -18.18 -4.57 18.89
C LYS A 3 -17.74 -3.45 19.83
N SER A 4 -16.47 -3.05 19.82
CA SER A 4 -15.98 -1.96 20.68
C SER A 4 -16.46 -0.58 20.23
N LEU A 5 -17.00 -0.47 19.01
CA LEU A 5 -17.57 0.74 18.45
C LEU A 5 -19.11 0.71 18.44
N GLY A 6 -19.74 -0.36 18.93
CA GLY A 6 -21.20 -0.53 18.91
C GLY A 6 -21.78 -0.67 17.50
N LEU A 7 -21.00 -1.16 16.54
CA LEU A 7 -21.41 -1.29 15.14
C LEU A 7 -21.81 -2.73 14.80
N ASP A 8 -22.92 -2.87 14.07
CA ASP A 8 -23.43 -4.13 13.55
C ASP A 8 -22.96 -4.33 12.10
N TYR A 9 -21.68 -4.67 11.95
CA TYR A 9 -21.04 -4.95 10.66
C TYR A 9 -20.39 -6.32 10.65
N THR A 10 -20.29 -6.93 9.47
CA THR A 10 -19.55 -8.16 9.22
C THR A 10 -18.24 -7.89 8.48
N TYR A 11 -17.29 -8.81 8.63
CA TYR A 11 -16.05 -8.81 7.86
C TYR A 11 -15.69 -10.27 7.58
N ASP A 12 -15.79 -10.68 6.32
CA ASP A 12 -15.64 -12.06 5.90
C ASP A 12 -14.48 -12.22 4.92
N ALA A 13 -13.78 -13.35 5.00
CA ALA A 13 -12.75 -13.70 4.03
C ALA A 13 -13.41 -14.21 2.75
N LEU A 14 -13.07 -13.60 1.61
CA LEU A 14 -13.53 -14.01 0.29
C LEU A 14 -12.34 -14.50 -0.53
N ASN A 15 -12.32 -15.80 -0.84
CA ASN A 15 -11.32 -16.36 -1.73
C ASN A 15 -11.75 -16.17 -3.19
N ILE A 16 -10.96 -15.43 -3.96
CA ILE A 16 -11.19 -15.19 -5.39
C ILE A 16 -9.93 -15.64 -6.13
N PRO A 17 -9.98 -16.76 -6.88
CA PRO A 17 -8.87 -17.22 -7.69
C PRO A 17 -8.45 -16.18 -8.74
N VAL A 18 -7.22 -16.28 -9.26
CA VAL A 18 -6.68 -15.32 -10.24
C VAL A 18 -7.44 -15.38 -11.56
N GLU A 19 -7.77 -16.59 -11.97
CA GLU A 19 -8.56 -16.94 -13.13
C GLU A 19 -9.94 -16.29 -13.12
N ASP A 20 -10.57 -16.16 -11.93
CA ASP A 20 -11.92 -15.62 -11.77
C ASP A 20 -11.93 -14.11 -11.50
N PHE A 21 -10.76 -13.50 -11.28
CA PHE A 21 -10.68 -12.09 -10.88
C PHE A 21 -11.28 -11.13 -11.93
N HIS A 22 -11.35 -11.56 -13.19
CA HIS A 22 -12.00 -10.78 -14.24
C HIS A 22 -13.49 -10.51 -13.95
N LEU A 23 -14.13 -11.33 -13.12
CA LEU A 23 -15.54 -11.21 -12.69
C LEU A 23 -15.69 -10.45 -11.36
N ILE A 24 -14.64 -9.79 -10.85
CA ILE A 24 -14.63 -9.20 -9.50
C ILE A 24 -15.80 -8.25 -9.23
N LYS A 25 -16.21 -7.44 -10.22
CA LYS A 25 -17.35 -6.51 -10.09
C LYS A 25 -18.66 -7.27 -9.89
N GLU A 26 -18.86 -8.37 -10.60
CA GLU A 26 -20.06 -9.21 -10.48
C GLU A 26 -20.08 -9.91 -9.12
N ILE A 27 -19.00 -10.61 -8.77
CA ILE A 27 -18.84 -11.36 -7.51
C ILE A 27 -19.10 -10.48 -6.28
N ILE A 28 -18.60 -9.23 -6.29
CA ILE A 28 -18.75 -8.31 -5.17
C ILE A 28 -20.13 -7.64 -5.16
N SER A 29 -20.72 -7.35 -6.31
CA SER A 29 -22.04 -6.72 -6.39
C SER A 29 -23.15 -7.61 -5.81
N GLU A 30 -23.04 -8.93 -5.98
CA GLU A 30 -23.97 -9.90 -5.39
C GLU A 30 -23.95 -9.92 -3.84
N LYS A 31 -22.86 -9.44 -3.23
CA LYS A 31 -22.64 -9.50 -1.78
C LYS A 31 -23.11 -8.26 -1.02
N ASN A 32 -23.56 -7.21 -1.72
CA ASN A 32 -24.01 -5.95 -1.14
C ASN A 32 -23.01 -5.35 -0.10
N LEU A 33 -21.72 -5.34 -0.43
CA LEU A 33 -20.66 -4.87 0.45
C LEU A 33 -20.56 -3.33 0.47
N ASN A 34 -20.16 -2.76 1.60
CA ASN A 34 -19.81 -1.33 1.70
C ASN A 34 -18.34 -1.06 1.35
N GLY A 35 -17.50 -2.08 1.34
CA GLY A 35 -16.09 -2.00 1.04
C GLY A 35 -15.40 -3.33 1.33
N PHE A 36 -14.15 -3.46 0.91
CA PHE A 36 -13.37 -4.68 1.09
C PHE A 36 -11.86 -4.39 1.07
N ASN A 37 -11.08 -5.21 1.75
CA ASN A 37 -9.64 -5.19 1.62
C ASN A 37 -9.17 -6.14 0.52
N VAL A 38 -8.03 -5.81 -0.08
CA VAL A 38 -7.40 -6.57 -1.16
C VAL A 38 -6.00 -6.99 -0.71
N THR A 39 -5.68 -8.26 -0.90
CA THR A 39 -4.37 -8.81 -0.56
C THR A 39 -3.73 -9.53 -1.75
N ILE A 40 -2.55 -10.12 -1.55
CA ILE A 40 -1.81 -10.88 -2.57
C ILE A 40 -2.73 -11.96 -3.19
N PRO A 41 -2.71 -12.15 -4.52
CA PRO A 41 -1.90 -11.46 -5.54
C PRO A 41 -2.63 -10.28 -6.23
N HIS A 42 -3.68 -9.74 -5.61
CA HIS A 42 -4.67 -8.88 -6.29
C HIS A 42 -4.49 -7.38 -6.11
N LYS A 43 -3.54 -6.93 -5.28
CA LYS A 43 -3.37 -5.50 -4.97
C LYS A 43 -3.09 -4.61 -6.19
N GLU A 44 -2.38 -5.12 -7.19
CA GLU A 44 -2.17 -4.44 -8.48
C GLU A 44 -3.33 -4.72 -9.44
N ARG A 45 -3.83 -5.97 -9.44
CA ARG A 45 -4.88 -6.46 -10.36
C ARG A 45 -6.22 -5.76 -10.18
N ILE A 46 -6.53 -5.29 -8.97
CA ILE A 46 -7.79 -4.57 -8.70
C ILE A 46 -7.81 -3.19 -9.36
N MET A 47 -6.65 -2.56 -9.58
CA MET A 47 -6.58 -1.14 -9.96
C MET A 47 -7.39 -0.79 -11.23
N PRO A 48 -7.36 -1.59 -12.32
CA PRO A 48 -8.14 -1.30 -13.52
C PRO A 48 -9.67 -1.38 -13.34
N TYR A 49 -10.16 -1.97 -12.24
CA TYR A 49 -11.58 -2.11 -11.94
C TYR A 49 -12.11 -0.95 -11.07
N LEU A 50 -11.26 -0.01 -10.67
CA LEU A 50 -11.63 1.08 -9.78
C LEU A 50 -12.06 2.31 -10.57
N ASP A 51 -13.09 2.99 -10.07
CA ASP A 51 -13.59 4.22 -10.66
C ASP A 51 -12.73 5.42 -10.26
N ILE A 52 -12.19 5.38 -9.04
CA ILE A 52 -11.33 6.41 -8.46
C ILE A 52 -10.20 5.71 -7.69
N ILE A 53 -8.97 6.20 -7.81
CA ILE A 53 -7.84 5.71 -7.03
C ILE A 53 -7.21 6.90 -6.32
N ASP A 54 -7.04 6.79 -5.00
CA ASP A 54 -6.35 7.79 -4.20
C ASP A 54 -4.89 7.94 -4.63
N GLU A 55 -4.34 9.15 -4.51
CA GLU A 55 -2.97 9.48 -4.91
C GLU A 55 -1.94 8.56 -4.23
N GLN A 56 -2.13 8.20 -2.95
CA GLN A 56 -1.24 7.30 -2.24
C GLN A 56 -1.22 5.91 -2.89
N ALA A 57 -2.38 5.41 -3.30
CA ALA A 57 -2.51 4.12 -3.96
C ALA A 57 -1.94 4.12 -5.39
N ILE A 58 -2.10 5.22 -6.13
CA ILE A 58 -1.45 5.41 -7.43
C ILE A 58 0.08 5.37 -7.26
N ASN A 59 0.60 6.13 -6.31
CA ASN A 59 2.04 6.19 -6.06
C ASN A 59 2.59 4.85 -5.58
N ALA A 60 1.87 4.14 -4.71
CA ALA A 60 2.23 2.78 -4.30
C ALA A 60 2.13 1.75 -5.43
N GLY A 61 1.38 2.05 -6.50
CA GLY A 61 1.08 1.11 -7.59
C GLY A 61 0.25 -0.08 -7.12
N ALA A 62 -0.51 0.08 -6.04
CA ALA A 62 -1.24 -1.01 -5.40
C ALA A 62 -2.38 -0.47 -4.54
N VAL A 63 -3.51 -1.18 -4.52
CA VAL A 63 -4.67 -0.90 -3.67
C VAL A 63 -4.87 -2.05 -2.70
N ASN A 64 -4.99 -1.75 -1.41
CA ASN A 64 -5.28 -2.74 -0.35
C ASN A 64 -6.67 -2.55 0.27
N THR A 65 -7.37 -1.45 -0.06
CA THR A 65 -8.64 -1.06 0.54
C THR A 65 -9.53 -0.46 -0.55
N VAL A 66 -10.75 -0.96 -0.70
CA VAL A 66 -11.75 -0.43 -1.62
C VAL A 66 -12.99 -0.01 -0.85
N LEU A 67 -13.43 1.22 -1.08
CA LEU A 67 -14.70 1.74 -0.60
C LEU A 67 -15.72 1.67 -1.75
N ILE A 68 -16.92 1.18 -1.45
CA ILE A 68 -18.05 1.23 -2.38
C ILE A 68 -18.98 2.34 -1.91
N LYS A 69 -19.04 3.44 -2.67
CA LYS A 69 -19.88 4.59 -2.35
C LYS A 69 -20.67 5.02 -3.58
N GLU A 70 -22.00 5.05 -3.44
CA GLU A 70 -22.91 5.46 -4.54
C GLU A 70 -22.64 4.68 -5.84
N GLY A 71 -22.37 3.37 -5.71
CA GLY A 71 -22.04 2.48 -6.84
C GLY A 71 -20.61 2.60 -7.38
N LYS A 72 -19.82 3.58 -6.93
CA LYS A 72 -18.42 3.77 -7.35
C LYS A 72 -17.46 3.04 -6.42
N TRP A 73 -16.42 2.46 -7.00
CA TRP A 73 -15.33 1.80 -6.29
C TRP A 73 -14.14 2.75 -6.19
N ILE A 74 -13.79 3.11 -4.96
CA ILE A 74 -12.72 4.04 -4.64
C ILE A 74 -11.59 3.27 -3.96
N GLY A 75 -10.41 3.21 -4.57
CA GLY A 75 -9.26 2.49 -4.03
C GLY A 75 -8.32 3.35 -3.20
N TYR A 76 -7.84 2.78 -2.11
CA TYR A 76 -6.87 3.35 -1.20
C TYR A 76 -5.74 2.34 -0.91
N ASN A 77 -4.62 2.86 -0.44
CA ASN A 77 -3.53 2.07 0.11
C ASN A 77 -3.24 2.54 1.53
N THR A 78 -3.64 1.73 2.50
CA THR A 78 -3.50 2.04 3.94
C THR A 78 -2.25 1.44 4.57
N ASP A 79 -1.47 0.63 3.83
CA ASP A 79 -0.26 -0.02 4.36
C ASP A 79 0.81 1.03 4.73
N GLY A 80 1.04 2.02 3.84
CA GLY A 80 2.03 3.08 4.04
C GLY A 80 1.70 3.96 5.25
N ILE A 81 0.49 4.52 5.28
CA ILE A 81 0.07 5.42 6.36
C ILE A 81 -0.02 4.68 7.70
N GLY A 82 -0.46 3.41 7.69
CA GLY A 82 -0.51 2.57 8.88
C GLY A 82 0.88 2.34 9.48
N TYR A 83 1.87 2.03 8.63
CA TYR A 83 3.26 1.83 9.06
C TYR A 83 3.85 3.10 9.65
N VAL A 84 3.76 4.23 8.93
CA VAL A 84 4.35 5.50 9.39
C VAL A 84 3.71 5.98 10.69
N LYS A 85 2.38 5.84 10.84
CA LYS A 85 1.68 6.16 12.08
C LYS A 85 2.16 5.31 13.26
N GLY A 86 2.36 4.00 13.04
CA GLY A 86 2.91 3.12 14.07
C GLY A 86 4.35 3.48 14.43
N LEU A 87 5.18 3.76 13.43
CA LEU A 87 6.58 4.14 13.63
C LEU A 87 6.71 5.44 14.44
N TYR A 88 5.86 6.43 14.15
CA TYR A 88 5.85 7.71 14.86
C TYR A 88 5.53 7.56 16.36
N GLN A 89 4.77 6.52 16.75
CA GLN A 89 4.45 6.26 18.16
C GLN A 89 5.64 5.73 18.97
N VAL A 90 6.62 5.11 18.30
CA VAL A 90 7.76 4.46 18.94
C VAL A 90 9.10 5.13 18.65
N TYR A 91 9.15 6.01 17.65
CA TYR A 91 10.34 6.78 17.27
C TYR A 91 9.98 8.28 17.20
N PRO A 92 10.12 9.02 18.32
CA PRO A 92 9.66 10.41 18.40
C PRO A 92 10.39 11.41 17.48
N ASP A 93 11.65 11.14 17.12
CA ASP A 93 12.47 12.02 16.28
C ASP A 93 12.52 11.59 14.81
N LEU A 94 11.42 11.00 14.32
CA LEU A 94 11.37 10.37 12.99
C LEU A 94 11.71 11.34 11.85
N GLU A 95 11.38 12.61 12.02
CA GLU A 95 11.63 13.66 11.03
C GLU A 95 13.13 13.87 10.74
N ASN A 96 14.00 13.64 11.72
CA ASN A 96 15.45 13.80 11.58
C ASN A 96 16.18 12.45 11.41
N ALA A 97 15.44 11.36 11.19
CA ALA A 97 16.03 10.04 11.00
C ALA A 97 16.69 9.88 9.62
N TYR A 98 17.80 9.15 9.58
CA TYR A 98 18.35 8.60 8.35
C TYR A 98 17.78 7.19 8.16
N ILE A 99 17.02 6.96 7.10
CA ILE A 99 16.25 5.72 6.92
C ILE A 99 16.74 4.96 5.69
N LEU A 100 17.07 3.69 5.93
CA LEU A 100 17.29 2.68 4.90
C LEU A 100 16.07 1.75 4.82
N ILE A 101 15.51 1.59 3.63
CA ILE A 101 14.38 0.68 3.35
C ILE A 101 14.90 -0.46 2.47
N LEU A 102 14.58 -1.70 2.84
CA LEU A 102 15.00 -2.88 2.09
C LEU A 102 13.84 -3.44 1.26
N GLY A 103 14.05 -3.51 -0.05
CA GLY A 103 13.11 -4.01 -1.05
C GLY A 103 12.40 -2.90 -1.83
N ALA A 104 12.05 -3.17 -3.09
CA ALA A 104 11.39 -2.23 -4.00
C ALA A 104 9.99 -2.71 -4.48
N GLY A 105 9.21 -3.35 -3.59
CA GLY A 105 7.83 -3.78 -3.85
C GLY A 105 6.77 -2.74 -3.47
N GLY A 106 5.49 -3.02 -3.71
CA GLY A 106 4.38 -2.07 -3.47
C GLY A 106 4.25 -1.57 -2.02
N ALA A 107 4.47 -2.44 -1.02
CA ALA A 107 4.50 -2.01 0.39
C ALA A 107 5.66 -1.04 0.67
N SER A 108 6.86 -1.36 0.18
CA SER A 108 8.04 -0.48 0.31
C SER A 108 7.80 0.87 -0.37
N LYS A 109 7.22 0.86 -1.57
CA LYS A 109 6.89 2.09 -2.31
C LYS A 109 5.89 2.96 -1.56
N GLY A 110 4.83 2.37 -0.99
CA GLY A 110 3.84 3.07 -0.17
C GLY A 110 4.45 3.65 1.13
N ILE A 111 5.26 2.87 1.83
CA ILE A 111 5.98 3.32 3.04
C ILE A 111 6.96 4.46 2.70
N THR A 112 7.73 4.31 1.62
CA THR A 112 8.68 5.33 1.15
C THR A 112 7.95 6.62 0.82
N TYR A 113 6.81 6.54 0.12
CA TYR A 113 6.00 7.71 -0.20
C TYR A 113 5.54 8.44 1.06
N GLU A 114 4.96 7.74 2.04
CA GLU A 114 4.52 8.38 3.29
C GLU A 114 5.67 8.94 4.13
N LEU A 115 6.81 8.23 4.22
CA LEU A 115 7.99 8.74 4.91
C LEU A 115 8.56 9.99 4.23
N SER A 116 8.55 10.04 2.90
CA SER A 116 9.10 11.17 2.15
C SER A 116 8.39 12.50 2.42
N LYS A 117 7.15 12.45 2.92
CA LYS A 117 6.37 13.64 3.31
C LYS A 117 6.79 14.23 4.67
N ILE A 118 7.44 13.43 5.52
CA ILE A 118 7.72 13.81 6.92
C ILE A 118 9.20 13.81 7.27
N VAL A 119 10.02 12.96 6.64
CA VAL A 119 11.44 12.85 6.92
C VAL A 119 12.21 13.93 6.14
N LYS A 120 13.06 14.68 6.82
CA LYS A 120 13.84 15.77 6.23
C LYS A 120 15.00 15.27 5.38
N HIS A 121 15.58 14.14 5.78
CA HIS A 121 16.68 13.52 5.05
C HIS A 121 16.15 12.69 3.88
N LYS A 122 16.87 12.72 2.76
CA LYS A 122 16.56 11.90 1.59
C LYS A 122 16.61 10.42 1.98
N LEU A 123 15.52 9.70 1.72
CA LEU A 123 15.42 8.28 2.03
C LEU A 123 16.35 7.45 1.12
N THR A 124 16.82 6.32 1.64
CA THR A 124 17.60 5.36 0.87
C THR A 124 16.85 4.05 0.75
N VAL A 125 16.73 3.51 -0.46
CA VAL A 125 16.07 2.23 -0.72
C VAL A 125 17.04 1.29 -1.43
N ALA A 126 17.21 0.11 -0.85
CA ALA A 126 18.08 -0.93 -1.38
C ALA A 126 17.26 -2.07 -1.98
N ASN A 127 17.65 -2.58 -3.14
CA ASN A 127 17.00 -3.74 -3.74
C ASN A 127 17.98 -4.62 -4.52
N ARG A 128 17.67 -5.92 -4.65
CA ARG A 128 18.49 -6.86 -5.42
C ARG A 128 18.46 -6.56 -6.92
N THR A 129 17.30 -6.16 -7.44
CA THR A 129 17.08 -5.94 -8.87
C THR A 129 16.74 -4.47 -9.10
N MET A 130 17.70 -3.70 -9.62
CA MET A 130 17.58 -2.24 -9.73
C MET A 130 16.49 -1.79 -10.70
N SER A 131 16.18 -2.57 -11.74
CA SER A 131 15.11 -2.24 -12.69
C SER A 131 13.72 -2.11 -12.05
N ARG A 132 13.51 -2.62 -10.82
CA ARG A 132 12.27 -2.40 -10.06
C ARG A 132 12.00 -0.92 -9.78
N PHE A 133 13.05 -0.10 -9.69
CA PHE A 133 12.95 1.34 -9.46
C PHE A 133 12.54 2.14 -10.71
N GLU A 134 12.56 1.55 -11.92
CA GLU A 134 12.11 2.24 -13.15
C GLU A 134 10.64 2.68 -13.07
N SER A 135 9.84 1.98 -12.26
CA SER A 135 8.44 2.30 -11.99
C SER A 135 8.23 3.30 -10.84
N TRP A 136 9.32 3.76 -10.21
CA TRP A 136 9.26 4.66 -9.05
C TRP A 136 9.38 6.11 -9.49
N ASN A 137 8.40 6.92 -9.11
CA ASN A 137 8.39 8.38 -9.30
C ASN A 137 8.80 9.13 -8.02
N LEU A 138 9.59 8.49 -7.15
CA LEU A 138 9.99 9.02 -5.85
C LEU A 138 11.45 9.47 -5.90
N ASP A 139 11.74 10.66 -5.38
CA ASP A 139 13.11 11.16 -5.27
C ASP A 139 13.82 10.56 -4.05
N VAL A 140 14.44 9.40 -4.24
CA VAL A 140 15.16 8.64 -3.20
C VAL A 140 16.53 8.20 -3.69
N ASN A 141 17.44 7.93 -2.76
CA ASN A 141 18.68 7.26 -3.10
C ASN A 141 18.36 5.78 -3.38
N GLN A 142 18.75 5.30 -4.56
CA GLN A 142 18.54 3.92 -4.97
C GLN A 142 19.89 3.21 -4.99
N ILE A 143 20.00 2.15 -4.20
CA ILE A 143 21.26 1.40 -4.06
C ILE A 143 21.03 -0.11 -4.23
N THR A 144 22.08 -0.86 -4.53
CA THR A 144 22.00 -2.32 -4.50
C THR A 144 22.01 -2.83 -3.05
N LEU A 145 21.57 -4.07 -2.82
CA LEU A 145 21.74 -4.69 -1.49
C LEU A 145 23.22 -4.80 -1.08
N ASN A 146 24.11 -5.07 -2.04
CA ASN A 146 25.55 -5.13 -1.77
C ASN A 146 26.10 -3.77 -1.31
N ASP A 147 25.66 -2.68 -1.92
CA ASP A 147 26.06 -1.33 -1.50
C ASP A 147 25.58 -1.06 -0.06
N ALA A 148 24.35 -1.47 0.28
CA ALA A 148 23.81 -1.30 1.62
C ALA A 148 24.62 -2.07 2.68
N GLU A 149 25.05 -3.29 2.36
CA GLU A 149 25.89 -4.11 3.24
C GLU A 149 27.26 -3.48 3.54
N MET A 150 27.80 -2.65 2.65
CA MET A 150 29.09 -1.96 2.89
C MET A 150 29.00 -0.86 3.96
N TYR A 151 27.80 -0.41 4.32
CA TYR A 151 27.57 0.63 5.33
C TYR A 151 27.08 0.09 6.68
N LEU A 152 26.91 -1.23 6.81
CA LEU A 152 26.54 -1.92 8.05
C LEU A 152 27.78 -2.50 8.76
#